data_AF-A0A094ANR2-F1
#
_entry.id   AF-A0A094ANR2-F1
#
_cell.length_a   1.000
_cell.length_b   1.000
_cell.length_c   1.000
_cell.angle_alpha   90.00
_cell.angle_beta   90.00
_cell.angle_gamma   90.00
#
_symmetry.space_group_name_H-M   'P 1'
#
loop_
_entity.id
_entity.type
_entity.pdbx_description
1 polymer ?
#
loop_
_entity_poly.entity_id
_entity_poly.type
_entity_poly.pdbx_seq_one_letter_code
_entity_poly.pdbx_strand_id
1 'polypeptide(L)'
;MAAARALVASGNVTGIDSEIFGPDERVLAPIFGKVVLTEQDIPQNFITLAQGWGGECRVEVTLTARLLSERRVHVTVNGKLFEGDSETTGDLEDEKTASVVVPKGGFPIPLSMSLHNTGFGGGDSATISLSFTNTVEED
;
A
#
# COMPACT_ATOMS: atom_id res chain seq x y z
N MET A 1 -13.42 19.44 22.58
CA MET A 1 -12.47 18.52 21.96
C MET A 1 -12.22 18.98 20.54
N ALA A 2 -11.04 18.74 19.98
CA ALA A 2 -10.80 19.05 18.57
C ALA A 2 -11.23 17.85 17.71
N ALA A 3 -11.85 18.13 16.55
CA ALA A 3 -12.55 17.12 15.75
C ALA A 3 -11.62 15.99 15.28
N ALA A 4 -12.18 14.78 15.22
CA ALA A 4 -11.52 13.61 14.66
C ALA A 4 -11.25 13.80 13.17
N ARG A 5 -10.24 13.10 12.65
CA ARG A 5 -9.86 13.16 11.24
C ARG A 5 -10.14 11.83 10.57
N ALA A 6 -10.84 11.89 9.45
CA ALA A 6 -11.02 10.77 8.56
C ALA A 6 -9.87 10.76 7.55
N LEU A 7 -9.05 9.71 7.55
CA LEU A 7 -8.14 9.43 6.46
C LEU A 7 -8.78 8.37 5.56
N VAL A 8 -8.89 8.65 4.27
CA VAL A 8 -9.28 7.68 3.25
C VAL A 8 -8.10 7.41 2.34
N ALA A 9 -7.76 6.13 2.16
CA ALA A 9 -6.84 5.64 1.15
C ALA A 9 -7.64 4.99 0.03
N SER A 10 -7.29 5.28 -1.21
CA SER A 10 -7.88 4.67 -2.40
C SER A 10 -6.83 4.46 -3.49
N GLY A 11 -6.94 3.40 -4.26
CA GLY A 11 -5.97 3.10 -5.30
C GLY A 11 -6.00 1.64 -5.72
N ASN A 12 -4.86 1.13 -6.17
CA ASN A 12 -4.71 -0.26 -6.55
C ASN A 12 -3.26 -0.74 -6.40
N VAL A 13 -3.13 -2.05 -6.46
CA VAL A 13 -1.90 -2.77 -6.73
C VAL A 13 -2.00 -3.33 -8.13
N THR A 14 -0.92 -3.22 -8.89
CA THR A 14 -0.72 -3.96 -10.14
C THR A 14 0.47 -4.88 -9.98
N GLY A 15 0.40 -6.06 -10.59
CA GLY A 15 1.50 -7.02 -10.62
C GLY A 15 1.71 -7.55 -12.03
N ILE A 16 2.95 -7.88 -12.34
CA ILE A 16 3.36 -8.56 -13.57
C ILE A 16 4.26 -9.72 -13.15
N ASP A 17 3.91 -10.91 -13.60
CA ASP A 17 4.74 -12.11 -13.62
C ASP A 17 5.24 -12.30 -15.07
N SER A 18 6.57 -12.35 -15.23
CA SER A 18 7.28 -12.31 -16.50
C SER A 18 7.77 -13.68 -16.93
N GLU A 19 7.06 -14.27 -17.87
CA GLU A 19 7.31 -15.64 -18.31
C GLU A 19 8.35 -15.73 -19.44
N ILE A 20 9.28 -16.68 -19.33
CA ILE A 20 10.21 -16.99 -20.43
C ILE A 20 9.47 -17.69 -21.58
N PHE A 21 8.45 -18.49 -21.26
CA PHE A 21 7.64 -19.22 -22.22
C PHE A 21 6.15 -19.06 -21.92
N GLY A 22 5.48 -18.22 -22.68
CA GLY A 22 4.04 -17.97 -22.51
C GLY A 22 3.74 -16.48 -22.46
N PRO A 23 2.48 -16.09 -22.22
CA PRO A 23 2.12 -14.72 -21.92
C PRO A 23 2.39 -14.39 -20.45
N ASP A 24 2.87 -13.17 -20.18
CA ASP A 24 2.93 -12.61 -18.82
C ASP A 24 1.56 -12.69 -18.12
N GLU A 25 1.59 -13.04 -16.84
CA GLU A 25 0.41 -13.02 -15.97
C GLU A 25 0.34 -11.69 -15.22
N ARG A 26 -0.87 -11.13 -15.09
CA ARG A 26 -1.06 -9.78 -14.55
C ARG A 26 -2.20 -9.72 -13.57
N VAL A 27 -2.04 -8.91 -12.53
CA VAL A 27 -3.08 -8.64 -11.54
C VAL A 27 -3.35 -7.15 -11.40
N LEU A 28 -4.61 -6.81 -11.11
CA LEU A 28 -5.03 -5.51 -10.63
C LEU A 28 -5.95 -5.71 -9.42
N ALA A 29 -5.49 -5.32 -8.24
CA ALA A 29 -6.24 -5.45 -7.00
C ALA A 29 -6.55 -4.06 -6.41
N PRO A 30 -7.82 -3.69 -6.19
CA PRO A 30 -8.16 -2.39 -5.64
C PRO A 30 -7.76 -2.29 -4.15
N ILE A 31 -7.32 -1.10 -3.75
CA ILE A 31 -7.14 -0.74 -2.34
C ILE A 31 -8.15 0.35 -1.99
N PHE A 32 -8.94 0.11 -0.95
CA PHE A 32 -9.79 1.12 -0.34
C PHE A 32 -9.84 0.91 1.18
N GLY A 33 -9.62 1.96 1.94
CA GLY A 33 -9.74 1.90 3.40
C GLY A 33 -9.92 3.27 4.02
N LYS A 34 -10.61 3.30 5.15
CA LYS A 34 -10.85 4.49 5.97
C LYS A 34 -10.38 4.22 7.38
N VAL A 35 -9.74 5.22 8.00
CA VAL A 35 -9.44 5.23 9.43
C VAL A 35 -9.83 6.55 10.05
N VAL A 36 -10.39 6.50 11.26
CA VAL A 36 -10.74 7.68 12.05
C VAL A 36 -9.70 7.86 13.15
N LEU A 37 -8.97 8.97 13.09
CA LEU A 37 -7.90 9.28 14.02
C LEU A 37 -8.37 10.34 15.02
N THR A 38 -8.47 9.93 16.28
CA THR A 38 -8.95 10.76 17.40
C THR A 38 -7.81 11.29 18.27
N GLU A 39 -6.78 10.46 18.48
CA GLU A 39 -5.64 10.76 19.34
C GLU A 39 -4.39 11.13 18.54
N GLN A 40 -3.67 12.14 19.01
CA GLN A 40 -2.43 12.59 18.37
C GLN A 40 -1.30 11.60 18.63
N ASP A 41 -0.47 11.37 17.62
CA ASP A 41 0.75 10.55 17.68
C ASP A 41 0.53 9.07 18.04
N ILE A 42 -0.71 8.58 17.99
CA ILE A 42 -1.04 7.15 18.08
C ILE A 42 -1.11 6.55 16.66
N PRO A 43 -0.20 5.65 16.29
CA PRO A 43 -0.26 4.94 15.01
C PRO A 43 -1.40 3.93 14.99
N GLN A 44 -2.13 3.87 13.88
CA GLN A 44 -3.18 2.90 13.62
C GLN A 44 -2.92 2.22 12.29
N ASN A 45 -2.78 0.89 12.31
CA ASN A 45 -2.86 0.09 11.09
C ASN A 45 -4.33 0.04 10.65
N PHE A 46 -4.58 0.24 9.36
CA PHE A 46 -5.94 0.27 8.84
C PHE A 46 -6.13 -0.44 7.50
N ILE A 47 -5.04 -0.83 6.84
CA ILE A 47 -5.06 -1.77 5.71
C ILE A 47 -3.92 -2.77 5.89
N THR A 48 -4.25 -4.03 5.70
CA THR A 48 -3.31 -5.13 5.44
C THR A 48 -3.88 -5.91 4.27
N LEU A 49 -3.17 -5.90 3.14
CA LEU A 49 -3.52 -6.59 1.92
C LEU A 49 -2.43 -7.61 1.60
N ALA A 50 -2.82 -8.80 1.17
CA ALA A 50 -1.95 -9.75 0.50
C ALA A 50 -2.63 -10.13 -0.82
N GLN A 51 -1.90 -10.01 -1.93
CA GLN A 51 -2.41 -10.33 -3.26
C GLN A 51 -1.40 -11.21 -4.00
N GLY A 52 -1.80 -12.44 -4.30
CA GLY A 52 -1.04 -13.34 -5.17
C GLY A 52 -1.38 -13.16 -6.63
N TRP A 53 -0.46 -13.54 -7.52
CA TRP A 53 -0.72 -13.75 -8.93
C TRP A 53 0.29 -14.73 -9.52
N GLY A 54 -0.08 -15.27 -10.67
CA GLY A 54 0.73 -16.18 -11.45
C GLY A 54 1.09 -17.52 -10.79
N GLY A 55 0.48 -17.81 -9.64
CA GLY A 55 0.76 -19.04 -8.90
C GLY A 55 2.05 -18.97 -8.09
N GLU A 56 2.95 -18.03 -8.34
CA GLU A 56 4.25 -17.90 -7.63
C GLU A 56 4.54 -16.53 -7.03
N CYS A 57 3.92 -15.45 -7.53
CA CYS A 57 4.12 -14.10 -7.03
C CYS A 57 3.13 -13.73 -5.92
N ARG A 58 3.59 -12.95 -4.93
CA ARG A 58 2.72 -12.31 -3.92
C ARG A 58 3.24 -10.93 -3.54
N VAL A 59 2.33 -9.96 -3.41
CA VAL A 59 2.62 -8.65 -2.82
C VAL A 59 1.82 -8.46 -1.54
N GLU A 60 2.49 -7.95 -0.52
CA GLU A 60 1.87 -7.56 0.74
C GLU A 60 1.99 -6.05 0.93
N VAL A 61 0.88 -5.42 1.33
CA VAL A 61 0.80 -3.97 1.57
C VAL A 61 0.20 -3.70 2.94
N THR A 62 0.94 -2.94 3.75
CA THR A 62 0.48 -2.49 5.07
C THR A 62 0.43 -0.97 5.10
N LEU A 63 -0.71 -0.41 5.50
CA LEU A 63 -0.88 1.03 5.71
C LEU A 63 -1.06 1.34 7.19
N THR A 64 -0.27 2.29 7.66
CA THR A 64 -0.34 2.80 9.04
C THR A 64 -0.47 4.32 9.00
N ALA A 65 -1.41 4.87 9.75
CA ALA A 65 -1.63 6.31 9.84
C ALA A 65 -1.48 6.80 11.28
N ARG A 66 -0.99 8.03 11.47
CA ARG A 66 -1.01 8.71 12.76
C ARG A 66 -1.38 10.18 12.60
N LEU A 67 -2.16 10.70 13.52
CA LEU A 67 -2.53 12.11 13.57
C LEU A 67 -1.35 12.94 14.10
N LEU A 68 -0.97 13.99 13.38
CA LEU A 68 0.06 14.93 13.79
C LEU A 68 -0.55 16.20 14.40
N SER A 69 0.32 17.09 14.88
CA SER A 69 -0.02 18.48 15.14
C SER A 69 -0.66 19.16 13.91
N GLU A 70 -1.46 20.20 14.16
CA GLU A 70 -2.18 20.96 13.12
C GLU A 70 -3.17 20.11 12.28
N ARG A 71 -3.54 18.92 12.77
CA ARG A 71 -4.51 18.01 12.14
C ARG A 71 -4.08 17.45 10.77
N ARG A 72 -2.76 17.40 10.55
CA ARG A 72 -2.16 16.67 9.42
C ARG A 72 -2.09 15.19 9.78
N VAL A 73 -2.04 14.32 8.78
CA VAL A 73 -1.92 12.87 9.00
C VAL A 73 -0.64 12.37 8.36
N HIS A 74 0.22 11.70 9.11
CA HIS A 74 1.35 10.97 8.56
C HIS A 74 0.91 9.56 8.20
N VAL A 75 1.15 9.16 6.96
CA VAL A 75 0.85 7.82 6.46
C VAL A 75 2.15 7.13 6.10
N THR A 76 2.32 5.90 6.56
CA THR A 76 3.40 5.00 6.18
C THR A 76 2.82 3.86 5.35
N VAL A 77 3.45 3.58 4.21
CA VAL A 77 3.16 2.46 3.32
C VAL A 77 4.36 1.53 3.34
N ASN A 78 4.15 0.29 3.76
CA ASN A 78 5.13 -0.78 3.64
C ASN A 78 4.64 -1.76 2.57
N GLY A 79 5.47 -2.02 1.57
CA GLY A 79 5.22 -2.95 0.49
C GLY A 79 6.29 -4.02 0.46
N LYS A 80 5.90 -5.27 0.27
CA LYS A 80 6.78 -6.43 0.15
C LYS A 80 6.39 -7.24 -1.08
N LEU A 81 7.38 -7.67 -1.86
CA LEU A 81 7.22 -8.57 -2.99
C LEU A 81 7.89 -9.90 -2.66
N PHE A 82 7.15 -10.98 -2.88
CA PHE A 82 7.58 -12.36 -2.72
C PHE A 82 7.41 -13.10 -4.05
N GLU A 83 8.33 -14.02 -4.34
CA GLU A 83 8.33 -14.86 -5.54
C GLU A 83 9.01 -16.19 -5.22
N GLY A 84 8.48 -17.29 -5.74
CA GLY A 84 8.98 -18.63 -5.41
C GLY A 84 8.31 -19.71 -6.24
N ASP A 85 7.94 -20.83 -5.62
CA ASP A 85 7.21 -21.92 -6.29
C ASP A 85 5.70 -21.86 -6.05
N SER A 86 5.26 -20.91 -5.23
CA SER A 86 3.88 -20.75 -4.78
C SER A 86 3.63 -19.34 -4.26
N GLU A 87 2.41 -18.82 -4.43
CA GLU A 87 1.99 -17.54 -3.85
C GLU A 87 2.04 -17.52 -2.31
N THR A 88 2.29 -18.66 -1.66
CA THR A 88 2.47 -18.77 -0.20
C THR A 88 3.93 -18.79 0.24
N THR A 89 4.87 -18.62 -0.68
CA THR A 89 6.30 -18.61 -0.38
C THR A 89 6.69 -17.55 0.66
N GLY A 90 7.77 -17.81 1.38
CA GLY A 90 8.44 -16.87 2.28
C GLY A 90 9.62 -16.15 1.63
N ASP A 91 9.89 -16.43 0.35
CA ASP A 91 11.03 -15.90 -0.40
C ASP A 91 10.76 -14.43 -0.76
N LEU A 92 11.36 -13.53 0.02
CA LEU A 92 11.19 -12.09 -0.10
C LEU A 92 12.22 -11.54 -1.10
N GLU A 93 11.72 -10.91 -2.16
CA GLU A 93 12.54 -10.34 -3.24
C GLU A 93 12.79 -8.84 -3.07
N ASP A 94 11.77 -8.07 -2.69
CA ASP A 94 11.91 -6.63 -2.46
C ASP A 94 11.03 -6.16 -1.31
N GLU A 95 11.52 -5.19 -0.55
CA GLU A 95 10.78 -4.51 0.50
C GLU A 95 11.07 -3.02 0.45
N LYS A 96 10.01 -2.22 0.39
CA LYS A 96 10.10 -0.77 0.41
C LYS A 96 9.13 -0.17 1.41
N THR A 97 9.58 0.92 2.03
CA THR A 97 8.75 1.76 2.88
C THR A 97 8.76 3.18 2.33
N ALA A 98 7.58 3.76 2.17
CA ALA A 98 7.38 5.15 1.80
C ALA A 98 6.47 5.82 2.82
N SER A 99 6.57 7.14 2.94
CA SER A 99 5.67 7.90 3.79
C SER A 99 5.27 9.22 3.16
N VAL A 100 4.11 9.72 3.59
CA VAL A 100 3.57 11.00 3.13
C VAL A 100 2.82 11.70 4.25
N VAL A 101 2.85 13.04 4.24
CA VAL A 101 2.04 13.86 5.14
C VAL A 101 0.85 14.39 4.36
N VAL A 102 -0.35 14.00 4.78
CA VAL A 102 -1.62 14.40 4.18
C VAL A 102 -2.14 15.63 4.93
N PRO A 103 -2.15 16.82 4.30
CA PRO A 103 -2.62 18.03 4.93
C PRO A 103 -4.12 17.95 5.19
N LYS A 104 -4.62 18.72 6.17
CA LYS A 104 -6.07 18.89 6.34
C LYS A 104 -6.66 19.57 5.10
N GLY A 105 -7.91 19.24 4.76
CA GLY A 105 -8.68 19.97 3.75
C GLY A 105 -9.17 19.13 2.58
N GLY A 106 -8.97 17.80 2.61
CA GLY A 106 -9.56 16.88 1.65
C GLY A 106 -8.87 16.81 0.28
N PHE A 107 -7.81 17.60 0.04
CA PHE A 107 -7.03 17.48 -1.19
C PHE A 107 -6.33 16.11 -1.27
N PRO A 108 -6.52 15.35 -2.37
CA PRO A 108 -5.87 14.06 -2.52
C PRO A 108 -4.35 14.19 -2.67
N ILE A 109 -3.60 13.38 -1.93
CA ILE A 109 -2.14 13.28 -2.05
C ILE A 109 -1.77 11.92 -2.65
N PRO A 110 -1.18 11.87 -3.85
CA PRO A 110 -0.77 10.62 -4.48
C PRO A 110 0.52 10.07 -3.87
N LEU A 111 0.66 8.75 -3.91
CA LEU A 111 1.89 8.02 -3.59
C LEU A 111 1.98 6.80 -4.52
N SER A 112 3.15 6.59 -5.10
CA SER A 112 3.43 5.40 -5.92
C SER A 112 4.70 4.73 -5.42
N MET A 113 4.71 3.40 -5.40
CA MET A 113 5.85 2.58 -5.02
C MET A 113 5.92 1.37 -5.96
N SER A 114 7.09 1.13 -6.55
CA SER A 114 7.34 -0.04 -7.38
C SER A 114 8.35 -0.97 -6.71
N LEU A 115 8.02 -2.25 -6.69
CA LEU A 115 8.79 -3.38 -6.16
C LEU A 115 9.18 -4.29 -7.32
N HIS A 116 10.39 -4.85 -7.29
CA HIS A 116 10.91 -5.65 -8.41
C HIS A 116 11.69 -6.85 -7.90
N ASN A 117 11.48 -8.02 -8.50
CA ASN A 117 12.43 -9.12 -8.38
C ASN A 117 13.70 -8.78 -9.19
N THR A 118 14.85 -8.84 -8.52
CA THR A 118 16.17 -8.63 -9.15
C THR A 118 17.08 -9.87 -9.09
N GLY A 119 16.57 -10.96 -8.52
CA GLY A 119 17.20 -12.27 -8.42
C GLY A 119 17.18 -13.06 -9.72
N PHE A 120 17.41 -14.37 -9.57
CA PHE A 120 17.43 -15.31 -10.69
C PHE A 120 16.00 -15.63 -11.13
N GLY A 121 15.66 -15.40 -12.40
CA GLY A 121 14.26 -15.44 -12.87
C GLY A 121 13.60 -14.06 -12.99
N GLY A 122 14.29 -12.99 -12.60
CA GLY A 122 13.73 -11.64 -12.51
C GLY A 122 13.03 -11.11 -13.76
N GLY A 123 12.16 -10.13 -13.51
CA GLY A 123 11.17 -9.62 -14.47
C GLY A 123 9.88 -9.26 -13.74
N ASP A 124 9.63 -9.97 -12.65
CA ASP A 124 8.43 -9.81 -11.84
C ASP A 124 8.43 -8.51 -11.06
N SER A 125 7.24 -7.93 -10.95
CA SER A 125 7.10 -6.63 -10.33
C SER A 125 5.72 -6.41 -9.76
N ALA A 126 5.67 -5.53 -8.76
CA ALA A 126 4.44 -4.97 -8.24
C ALA A 126 4.53 -3.45 -8.19
N THR A 127 3.46 -2.76 -8.55
CA THR A 127 3.32 -1.31 -8.36
C THR A 127 2.10 -1.01 -7.51
N ILE A 128 2.34 -0.35 -6.37
CA ILE A 128 1.34 0.14 -5.43
C ILE A 128 1.07 1.61 -5.75
N SER A 129 -0.15 1.92 -6.19
CA SER A 129 -0.59 3.28 -6.53
C SER A 129 -1.72 3.70 -5.60
N LEU A 130 -1.49 4.74 -4.79
CA LEU A 130 -2.42 5.19 -3.76
C LEU A 130 -2.68 6.69 -3.85
N SER A 131 -3.85 7.09 -3.36
CA SER A 131 -4.22 8.46 -3.10
C SER A 131 -4.86 8.57 -1.72
N PHE A 132 -4.44 9.58 -0.96
CA PHE A 132 -4.90 9.80 0.41
C PHE A 132 -5.64 11.12 0.54
N THR A 133 -6.79 11.10 1.19
CA THR A 133 -7.54 12.31 1.55
C THR A 133 -7.73 12.38 3.06
N ASN A 134 -7.62 13.59 3.61
CA ASN A 134 -7.78 13.85 5.04
C ASN A 134 -8.91 14.87 5.24
N THR A 135 -10.07 14.41 5.71
CA THR A 135 -11.27 15.22 5.96
C THR A 135 -11.60 15.27 7.45
N VAL A 136 -12.50 16.19 7.82
CA VAL A 136 -13.13 16.15 9.15
C VAL A 136 -14.03 14.90 9.18
N GLU A 137 -14.02 14.12 10.26
CA GLU A 137 -15.07 13.12 10.47
C GLU A 137 -16.35 13.89 10.86
N GLU A 138 -17.37 13.82 10.00
CA GLU A 138 -18.70 14.35 10.29
C GLU A 138 -19.46 13.30 11.12
N ASP A 139 -20.15 13.74 12.17
CA ASP A 139 -20.93 12.88 13.10
C ASP A 139 -22.12 12.19 12.40
#